data_AF-A0A4R4PDN4-F1
#
_entry.id   AF-A0A4R4PDN4-F1
#
_cell.length_a   1.000
_cell.length_b   1.000
_cell.length_c   1.000
_cell.angle_alpha   90.00
_cell.angle_beta   90.00
_cell.angle_gamma   90.00
#
_symmetry.space_group_name_H-M   'P 1'
#
loop_
_entity.id
_entity.type
_entity.pdbx_description
1 polymer ?
#
loop_
_entity_poly.entity_id
_entity_poly.type
_entity_poly.pdbx_seq_one_letter_code
_entity_poly.pdbx_strand_id
1 'polypeptide(L)'
;MARRVHDYDEDDVRVRPGRRGSRPRTRRRPAHEDASGGFVIAVDRGRYRCLVDGGTGDERGVTAMRARELGRKGVVVGDRVALVGDVTGAPDTLARIVRVEPRTSSLRRTADDTDPFERIIVANADQLAIVTALADPEPRPRMIDRQLVAAYDAGMDPLLCLTKADLGDPDALVAEYAPLGVPYIVTRRGGDLDELRGHLAGRTSVLVGHSGVGKSTLVNALVPDAERAVSHVNAVTGRGRHTSSSAIALELPGGDGWIIDTPGVRSFGLAHVDPGNVINAFEDLAEGAAERCPPHCDHFQDDCGLDAWVAEGHASRARLDSLRRLLSSREAESD
;
A
#
# COMPACT_ATOMS: atom_id res chain seq x y z
N MET A 1 -27.75 -36.85 48.31
CA MET A 1 -27.14 -35.54 48.57
C MET A 1 -27.70 -34.55 47.55
N ALA A 2 -28.59 -33.66 47.98
CA ALA A 2 -29.21 -32.66 47.11
C ALA A 2 -28.22 -31.51 46.88
N ARG A 3 -27.93 -31.18 45.61
CA ARG A 3 -27.11 -30.02 45.25
C ARG A 3 -27.82 -28.72 45.66
N ARG A 4 -27.08 -27.78 46.26
CA ARG A 4 -27.59 -26.47 46.67
C ARG A 4 -27.90 -25.62 45.44
N VAL A 5 -28.92 -24.77 45.54
CA VAL A 5 -29.49 -23.94 44.46
C VAL A 5 -28.52 -22.86 43.91
N HIS A 6 -27.37 -22.66 44.56
CA HIS A 6 -26.36 -21.66 44.17
C HIS A 6 -25.29 -22.15 43.19
N ASP A 7 -25.44 -23.37 42.64
CA ASP A 7 -24.44 -24.02 41.77
C ASP A 7 -24.99 -24.27 40.36
N TYR A 8 -26.02 -23.51 39.96
CA TYR A 8 -26.54 -23.54 38.59
C TYR A 8 -25.85 -22.44 37.76
N ASP A 9 -25.18 -22.85 36.69
CA ASP A 9 -24.62 -21.93 35.67
C ASP A 9 -25.50 -21.95 34.40
N GLU A 10 -25.32 -21.01 33.46
CA GLU A 10 -26.03 -20.93 32.18
C GLU A 10 -25.92 -22.24 31.36
N ASP A 11 -24.90 -23.06 31.63
CA ASP A 11 -24.70 -24.37 31.00
C ASP A 11 -25.66 -25.47 31.53
N ASP A 12 -26.33 -25.26 32.67
CA ASP A 12 -27.31 -26.20 33.23
C ASP A 12 -28.71 -26.06 32.60
N VAL A 13 -28.90 -25.09 31.69
CA VAL A 13 -30.15 -24.90 30.96
C VAL A 13 -30.33 -26.03 29.95
N ARG A 14 -31.22 -26.99 30.27
CA ARG A 14 -31.69 -28.00 29.31
C ARG A 14 -32.55 -27.35 28.22
N VAL A 15 -31.89 -26.90 27.14
CA VAL A 15 -32.56 -26.44 25.92
C VAL A 15 -33.20 -27.64 25.22
N ARG A 16 -34.53 -27.72 25.20
CA ARG A 16 -35.25 -28.69 24.35
C ARG A 16 -34.91 -28.42 22.88
N PRO A 17 -34.43 -29.42 22.11
CA PRO A 17 -34.24 -29.24 20.67
C PRO A 17 -35.56 -28.85 20.02
N GLY A 18 -35.58 -27.79 19.21
CA GLY A 18 -36.75 -27.48 18.39
C GLY A 18 -37.05 -28.64 17.44
N ARG A 19 -38.31 -28.81 17.03
CA ARG A 19 -38.81 -29.90 16.15
C ARG A 19 -38.04 -30.07 14.81
N ARG A 20 -37.14 -29.16 14.47
CA ARG A 20 -36.27 -29.19 13.29
C ARG A 20 -34.78 -29.08 13.68
N GLY A 21 -34.28 -29.97 14.53
CA GLY A 21 -32.85 -30.35 14.62
C GLY A 21 -31.77 -29.28 14.46
N SER A 22 -31.98 -28.01 14.83
CA SER A 22 -30.94 -27.00 14.70
C SER A 22 -30.00 -27.15 15.89
N ARG A 23 -28.76 -27.58 15.61
CA ARG A 23 -27.71 -27.66 16.63
C ARG A 23 -27.65 -26.32 17.39
N PRO A 24 -27.49 -26.33 18.72
CA PRO A 24 -27.32 -25.11 19.50
C PRO A 24 -26.23 -24.25 18.84
N ARG A 25 -26.48 -22.94 18.67
CA ARG A 25 -25.45 -22.01 18.19
C ARG A 25 -24.32 -22.03 19.23
N THR A 26 -23.20 -22.67 18.90
CA THR A 26 -22.03 -22.69 19.77
C THR A 26 -21.53 -21.25 19.91
N ARG A 27 -21.45 -20.74 21.15
CA ARG A 27 -20.79 -19.44 21.45
C ARG A 27 -19.28 -19.51 21.20
N ARG A 28 -18.70 -20.72 21.19
CA ARG A 28 -17.32 -20.97 20.74
C ARG A 28 -17.23 -20.82 19.23
N ARG A 29 -16.45 -19.83 18.83
CA ARG A 29 -16.13 -19.52 17.45
C ARG A 29 -15.26 -20.65 16.88
N PRO A 30 -15.51 -21.10 15.63
CA PRO A 30 -14.54 -21.94 14.95
C PRO A 30 -13.23 -21.16 14.80
N ALA A 31 -12.11 -21.79 15.14
CA ALA A 31 -10.79 -21.18 14.93
C ALA A 31 -10.44 -21.05 13.44
N HIS A 32 -11.18 -21.76 12.57
CA HIS A 32 -10.96 -21.81 11.12
C HIS A 32 -9.51 -22.15 10.78
N GLU A 33 -8.96 -23.15 11.47
CA GLU A 33 -7.57 -23.61 11.29
C GLU A 33 -7.33 -24.18 9.90
N ASP A 34 -8.36 -24.81 9.30
CA ASP A 34 -8.32 -25.36 7.93
C ASP A 34 -8.69 -24.34 6.85
N ALA A 35 -8.68 -23.04 7.15
CA ALA A 35 -9.00 -22.01 6.17
C ALA A 35 -7.90 -21.89 5.11
N SER A 36 -8.31 -21.80 3.84
CA SER A 36 -7.37 -21.61 2.73
C SER A 36 -6.80 -20.19 2.74
N GLY A 37 -5.50 -20.07 2.54
CA GLY A 37 -4.86 -18.77 2.37
C GLY A 37 -5.26 -18.10 1.06
N GLY A 38 -5.36 -16.78 1.05
CA GLY A 38 -5.60 -16.02 -0.16
C GLY A 38 -4.90 -14.65 -0.15
N PHE A 39 -4.65 -14.12 -1.33
CA PHE A 39 -4.10 -12.79 -1.56
C PHE A 39 -5.15 -11.91 -2.24
N VAL A 40 -5.50 -10.77 -1.66
CA VAL A 40 -6.57 -9.90 -2.18
C VAL A 40 -6.05 -9.09 -3.37
N ILE A 41 -6.55 -9.38 -4.57
CA ILE A 41 -6.13 -8.71 -5.81
C ILE A 41 -7.05 -7.57 -6.23
N ALA A 42 -8.33 -7.57 -5.83
CA ALA A 42 -9.26 -6.49 -6.15
C ALA A 42 -10.39 -6.36 -5.13
N VAL A 43 -10.90 -5.13 -4.96
CA VAL A 43 -12.04 -4.83 -4.08
C VAL A 43 -13.09 -4.02 -4.85
N ASP A 44 -14.29 -4.59 -4.98
CA ASP A 44 -15.44 -3.93 -5.61
C ASP A 44 -16.70 -4.07 -4.74
N ARG A 45 -17.11 -2.97 -4.10
CA ARG A 45 -18.40 -2.82 -3.39
C ARG A 45 -18.76 -4.01 -2.48
N GLY A 46 -17.79 -4.49 -1.70
CA GLY A 46 -17.99 -5.57 -0.73
C GLY A 46 -17.77 -6.98 -1.29
N ARG A 47 -17.47 -7.10 -2.58
CA ARG A 47 -16.87 -8.30 -3.19
C ARG A 47 -15.36 -8.14 -3.24
N TYR A 48 -14.67 -9.20 -2.86
CA TYR A 48 -13.22 -9.27 -2.83
C TYR A 48 -12.81 -10.35 -3.81
N ARG A 49 -11.91 -10.02 -4.72
CA ARG A 49 -11.26 -11.01 -5.57
C ARG A 49 -9.97 -11.40 -4.89
N CYS A 50 -9.81 -12.69 -4.63
CA CYS A 50 -8.63 -13.25 -3.99
C CYS A 50 -7.99 -14.27 -4.91
N LEU A 51 -6.67 -14.34 -4.90
CA LEU A 51 -5.90 -15.44 -5.48
C LEU A 51 -5.65 -16.48 -4.39
N VAL A 52 -5.96 -17.75 -4.66
CA VAL A 52 -5.68 -18.89 -3.78
C VAL A 52 -4.64 -19.77 -4.46
N ASP A 53 -3.71 -20.31 -3.67
CA ASP A 53 -2.61 -21.15 -4.14
C ASP A 53 -1.76 -20.45 -5.23
N GLY A 54 -1.57 -19.13 -5.10
CA GLY A 54 -0.84 -18.30 -6.05
C GLY A 54 0.61 -18.75 -6.25
N GLY A 55 1.10 -18.71 -7.50
CA GLY A 55 2.42 -19.19 -7.88
C GLY A 55 2.58 -20.70 -7.88
N THR A 56 1.47 -21.45 -7.75
CA THR A 56 1.46 -22.93 -7.82
C THR A 56 0.66 -23.42 -9.02
N GLY A 57 0.74 -24.71 -9.34
CA GLY A 57 -0.04 -25.32 -10.43
C GLY A 57 -1.57 -25.35 -10.19
N ASP A 58 -2.02 -25.10 -8.96
CA ASP A 58 -3.43 -25.11 -8.55
C ASP A 58 -4.00 -23.69 -8.33
N GLU A 59 -3.29 -22.68 -8.82
CA GLU A 59 -3.67 -21.27 -8.71
C GLU A 59 -5.08 -21.01 -9.25
N ARG A 60 -5.86 -20.24 -8.48
CA ARG A 60 -7.23 -19.89 -8.88
C ARG A 60 -7.72 -18.59 -8.26
N GLY A 61 -8.51 -17.87 -9.06
CA GLY A 61 -9.24 -16.69 -8.61
C GLY A 61 -10.54 -17.06 -7.90
N VAL A 62 -10.70 -16.59 -6.67
CA VAL A 62 -11.89 -16.82 -5.84
C VAL A 62 -12.58 -15.49 -5.56
N THR A 63 -13.91 -15.46 -5.72
CA THR A 63 -14.71 -14.34 -5.25
C THR A 63 -15.14 -14.59 -3.81
N ALA A 64 -14.91 -13.62 -2.94
CA ALA A 64 -15.24 -13.71 -1.52
C ALA A 64 -16.04 -12.52 -1.03
N MET A 65 -16.78 -12.74 0.06
CA MET A 65 -17.35 -11.68 0.88
C MET A 65 -16.68 -11.64 2.24
N ARG A 66 -16.63 -10.46 2.86
CA ARG A 66 -16.13 -10.32 4.23
C ARG A 66 -17.13 -10.89 5.23
N ALA A 67 -16.65 -11.69 6.18
CA ALA A 67 -17.45 -12.13 7.32
C ALA A 67 -17.89 -10.91 8.16
N ARG A 68 -19.10 -10.97 8.74
CA ARG A 68 -19.64 -9.87 9.56
C ARG A 68 -18.77 -9.59 10.79
N GLU A 69 -18.05 -10.62 11.22
CA GLU A 69 -17.23 -10.70 12.43
C GLU A 69 -15.87 -9.99 12.30
N LEU A 70 -15.38 -9.69 11.08
CA LEU A 70 -14.11 -8.98 10.86
C LEU A 70 -14.10 -7.52 11.38
N GLY A 71 -15.21 -7.04 11.94
CA GLY A 71 -15.33 -5.69 12.49
C GLY A 71 -15.25 -4.62 11.41
N ARG A 72 -14.73 -3.44 11.77
CA ARG A 72 -14.62 -2.27 10.87
C ARG A 72 -13.27 -2.16 10.17
N LYS A 73 -12.28 -3.01 10.50
CA LYS A 73 -11.00 -3.03 9.79
C LYS A 73 -11.27 -3.49 8.36
N GLY A 74 -11.04 -2.59 7.40
CA GLY A 74 -11.29 -2.85 5.99
C GLY A 74 -10.29 -3.87 5.44
N VAL A 75 -10.78 -4.75 4.55
CA VAL A 75 -9.94 -5.59 3.70
C VAL A 75 -9.57 -4.75 2.47
N VAL A 76 -8.29 -4.71 2.13
CA VAL A 76 -7.74 -3.91 1.02
C VAL A 76 -6.95 -4.78 0.06
N VAL A 77 -6.60 -4.24 -1.10
CA VAL A 77 -5.69 -4.92 -2.04
C VAL A 77 -4.33 -5.13 -1.38
N GLY A 78 -3.77 -6.33 -1.58
CA GLY A 78 -2.53 -6.76 -0.97
C GLY A 78 -2.69 -7.47 0.39
N ASP A 79 -3.88 -7.45 0.99
CA ASP A 79 -4.10 -8.23 2.22
C ASP A 79 -3.93 -9.73 1.98
N ARG A 80 -3.24 -10.39 2.92
CA ARG A 80 -3.27 -11.85 3.07
C ARG A 80 -4.44 -12.22 3.95
N VAL A 81 -5.27 -13.16 3.51
CA VAL A 81 -6.55 -13.48 4.15
C VAL A 81 -6.74 -14.98 4.31
N ALA A 82 -7.54 -15.36 5.30
CA ALA A 82 -8.03 -16.73 5.47
C ALA A 82 -9.46 -16.84 4.92
N LEU A 83 -9.67 -17.78 4.00
CA LEU A 83 -10.90 -18.03 3.27
C LEU A 83 -11.54 -19.35 3.70
N VAL A 84 -12.86 -19.36 3.81
CA VAL A 84 -13.66 -20.57 4.05
C VAL A 84 -14.84 -20.63 3.10
N GLY A 85 -15.45 -21.81 3.01
CA GLY A 85 -16.55 -22.08 2.08
C GLY A 85 -16.01 -22.64 0.77
N ASP A 86 -16.62 -22.25 -0.34
CA ASP A 86 -16.20 -22.72 -1.65
C ASP A 86 -15.05 -21.85 -2.18
N VAL A 87 -13.84 -22.43 -2.18
CA VAL A 87 -12.61 -21.82 -2.66
C VAL A 87 -12.14 -22.43 -3.98
N THR A 88 -13.01 -23.17 -4.68
CA THR A 88 -12.67 -23.81 -5.96
C THR A 88 -12.52 -22.80 -7.11
N GLY A 89 -13.14 -21.62 -6.99
CA GLY A 89 -13.13 -20.60 -8.04
C GLY A 89 -14.03 -20.91 -9.23
N ALA A 90 -14.84 -21.98 -9.17
CA ALA A 90 -15.81 -22.29 -10.21
C ALA A 90 -16.87 -21.18 -10.35
N PRO A 91 -17.55 -21.08 -11.51
CA PRO A 91 -18.65 -20.12 -11.67
C PRO A 91 -19.69 -20.24 -10.55
N ASP A 92 -20.21 -19.10 -10.09
CA ASP A 92 -21.21 -18.99 -9.02
C ASP A 92 -20.77 -19.47 -7.62
N THR A 93 -19.48 -19.75 -7.43
CA THR A 93 -18.91 -20.03 -6.11
C THR A 93 -18.65 -18.76 -5.31
N LEU A 94 -18.75 -18.86 -3.99
CA LEU A 94 -18.57 -17.72 -3.11
C LEU A 94 -17.92 -18.13 -1.79
N ALA A 95 -16.69 -17.67 -1.59
CA ALA A 95 -15.97 -17.84 -0.35
C ALA A 95 -16.30 -16.74 0.67
N ARG A 96 -15.79 -16.91 1.88
CA ARG A 96 -15.87 -15.92 2.95
C ARG A 96 -14.51 -15.66 3.56
N ILE A 97 -14.11 -14.39 3.61
CA ILE A 97 -12.94 -13.94 4.36
C ILE A 97 -13.30 -13.93 5.83
N VAL A 98 -12.63 -14.76 6.63
CA VAL A 98 -12.85 -14.90 8.09
C VAL A 98 -11.73 -14.30 8.92
N ARG A 99 -10.56 -14.07 8.32
CA ARG A 99 -9.41 -13.42 8.95
C ARG A 99 -8.60 -12.64 7.92
N VAL A 100 -8.04 -11.51 8.35
CA VAL A 100 -6.97 -10.79 7.65
C VAL A 100 -5.71 -11.01 8.48
N GLU A 101 -4.65 -11.48 7.84
CA GLU A 101 -3.37 -11.70 8.50
C GLU A 101 -2.69 -10.35 8.85
N PRO A 102 -1.77 -10.33 9.81
CA PRO A 102 -1.04 -9.11 10.16
C PRO A 102 -0.37 -8.48 8.94
N ARG A 103 -0.49 -7.15 8.84
CA ARG A 103 0.11 -6.40 7.73
C ARG A 103 1.58 -6.13 8.01
N THR A 104 2.43 -6.34 7.02
CA THR A 104 3.85 -5.94 7.07
C THR A 104 4.03 -4.46 6.73
N SER A 105 3.18 -3.93 5.85
CA SER A 105 3.14 -2.52 5.45
C SER A 105 1.69 -2.07 5.21
N SER A 106 1.45 -0.76 5.29
CA SER A 106 0.13 -0.20 4.98
C SER A 106 0.22 1.20 4.38
N LEU A 107 -0.19 1.33 3.12
CA LEU A 107 -0.28 2.63 2.45
C LEU A 107 -1.62 3.27 2.76
N ARG A 108 -1.57 4.51 3.26
CA ARG A 108 -2.74 5.30 3.68
C ARG A 108 -3.00 6.45 2.70
N ARG A 109 -4.28 6.77 2.53
CA ARG A 109 -4.76 7.86 1.70
C ARG A 109 -5.82 8.67 2.45
N THR A 110 -5.75 9.99 2.32
CA THR A 110 -6.84 10.88 2.74
C THR A 110 -7.93 10.90 1.66
N ALA A 111 -9.21 10.92 2.04
CA ALA A 111 -10.30 10.91 1.06
C ALA A 111 -10.41 12.25 0.30
N ASP A 112 -10.15 13.36 0.97
CA ASP A 112 -10.06 14.73 0.46
C ASP A 112 -9.18 15.56 1.42
N ASP A 113 -8.65 16.69 0.97
CA ASP A 113 -7.77 17.56 1.78
C ASP A 113 -8.46 18.13 3.06
N THR A 114 -9.78 17.92 3.22
CA THR A 114 -10.58 18.32 4.39
C THR A 114 -11.10 17.15 5.23
N ASP A 115 -10.88 15.89 4.80
CA ASP A 115 -11.32 14.71 5.54
C ASP A 115 -10.19 14.25 6.48
N PRO A 116 -10.36 14.34 7.82
CA PRO A 116 -9.32 13.90 8.76
C PRO A 116 -9.14 12.37 8.79
N PHE A 117 -10.00 11.60 8.11
CA PHE A 117 -9.96 10.14 8.16
C PHE A 117 -9.10 9.54 7.06
N GLU A 118 -7.88 9.17 7.43
CA GLU A 118 -7.02 8.33 6.61
C GLU A 118 -7.60 6.92 6.44
N ARG A 119 -7.52 6.40 5.22
CA ARG A 119 -7.94 5.04 4.89
C ARG A 119 -6.78 4.28 4.29
N ILE A 120 -6.56 3.08 4.77
CA ILE A 120 -5.61 2.15 4.15
C ILE A 120 -6.16 1.79 2.77
N ILE A 121 -5.34 1.96 1.74
CA ILE A 121 -5.68 1.66 0.34
C ILE A 121 -4.96 0.42 -0.19
N VAL A 122 -3.78 0.14 0.34
CA VAL A 122 -2.93 -1.00 -0.02
C VAL A 122 -2.25 -1.54 1.24
N ALA A 123 -2.05 -2.85 1.30
CA ALA A 123 -1.32 -3.52 2.37
C ALA A 123 -0.25 -4.48 1.81
N ASN A 124 0.75 -4.82 2.62
CA ASN A 124 1.79 -5.82 2.30
C ASN A 124 2.48 -5.57 0.95
N ALA A 125 2.72 -4.32 0.61
CA ALA A 125 3.60 -3.94 -0.48
C ALA A 125 5.03 -3.79 0.04
N ASP A 126 6.00 -4.14 -0.79
CA ASP A 126 7.43 -4.05 -0.48
C ASP A 126 8.00 -2.72 -0.98
N GLN A 127 7.45 -2.19 -2.07
CA GLN A 127 8.01 -1.04 -2.78
C GLN A 127 6.92 -0.03 -3.16
N LEU A 128 7.23 1.27 -3.09
CA LEU A 128 6.45 2.37 -3.64
C LEU A 128 7.16 2.96 -4.87
N ALA A 129 6.68 2.60 -6.06
CA ALA A 129 7.17 3.16 -7.32
C ALA A 129 6.48 4.51 -7.62
N ILE A 130 7.22 5.60 -7.45
CA ILE A 130 6.78 6.98 -7.66
C ILE A 130 6.96 7.34 -9.14
N VAL A 131 5.87 7.28 -9.89
CA VAL A 131 5.85 7.59 -11.33
C VAL A 131 5.70 9.09 -11.53
N THR A 132 6.75 9.70 -12.08
CA THR A 132 6.82 11.15 -12.37
C THR A 132 7.14 11.34 -13.85
N ALA A 133 6.48 12.31 -14.50
CA ALA A 133 6.83 12.69 -15.87
C ALA A 133 7.86 13.82 -15.84
N LEU A 134 8.86 13.74 -16.72
CA LEU A 134 9.88 14.77 -16.91
C LEU A 134 9.34 16.00 -17.66
N ALA A 135 8.25 15.82 -18.41
CA ALA A 135 7.51 16.91 -19.05
C ALA A 135 6.04 16.51 -19.27
N ASP A 136 5.15 17.50 -19.35
CA ASP A 136 3.72 17.34 -19.67
C ASP A 136 2.97 16.27 -18.83
N PRO A 137 2.87 16.40 -17.49
CA PRO A 137 3.11 17.61 -16.72
C PRO A 137 4.54 17.72 -16.16
N GLU A 138 4.92 18.94 -15.80
CA GLU A 138 6.15 19.22 -15.05
C GLU A 138 6.23 18.40 -13.75
N PRO A 139 7.41 17.87 -13.39
CA PRO A 139 7.66 17.27 -12.09
C PRO A 139 7.22 18.16 -10.93
N ARG A 140 6.72 17.55 -9.87
CA ARG A 140 6.30 18.26 -8.64
C ARG A 140 7.10 17.74 -7.45
N PRO A 141 8.28 18.31 -7.15
CA PRO A 141 9.14 17.84 -6.05
C PRO A 141 8.41 17.71 -4.71
N ARG A 142 7.57 18.69 -4.35
CA ARG A 142 6.76 18.61 -3.12
C ARG A 142 5.84 17.38 -3.06
N MET A 143 5.35 16.90 -4.20
CA MET A 143 4.53 15.68 -4.23
C MET A 143 5.41 14.43 -4.06
N ILE A 144 6.58 14.41 -4.72
CA ILE A 144 7.55 13.31 -4.61
C ILE A 144 8.00 13.18 -3.15
N ASP A 145 8.36 14.29 -2.50
CA ASP A 145 8.73 14.32 -1.08
C ASP A 145 7.64 13.70 -0.19
N ARG A 146 6.38 14.09 -0.41
CA ARG A 146 5.25 13.53 0.33
C ARG A 146 5.06 12.03 0.09
N GLN A 147 5.32 11.56 -1.12
CA GLN A 147 5.27 10.14 -1.46
C GLN A 147 6.43 9.36 -0.82
N LEU A 148 7.62 9.93 -0.78
CA LEU A 148 8.78 9.35 -0.09
C LEU A 148 8.52 9.20 1.40
N VAL A 149 7.99 10.25 2.04
CA VAL A 149 7.57 10.18 3.45
C VAL A 149 6.56 9.07 3.66
N ALA A 150 5.53 8.95 2.81
CA ALA A 150 4.54 7.89 2.91
C ALA A 150 5.14 6.49 2.71
N ALA A 151 6.16 6.34 1.85
CA ALA A 151 6.88 5.09 1.67
C ALA A 151 7.63 4.70 2.96
N TYR A 152 8.44 5.61 3.49
CA TYR A 152 9.24 5.37 4.69
C TYR A 152 8.37 5.10 5.92
N ASP A 153 7.30 5.87 6.12
CA ASP A 153 6.34 5.64 7.21
C ASP A 153 5.65 4.27 7.11
N ALA A 154 5.38 3.81 5.90
CA ALA A 154 4.76 2.51 5.67
C ALA A 154 5.76 1.35 5.62
N GLY A 155 7.06 1.60 5.80
CA GLY A 155 8.13 0.60 5.70
C GLY A 155 8.31 0.02 4.30
N MET A 156 8.08 0.83 3.26
CA MET A 156 8.26 0.44 1.85
C MET A 156 9.52 1.08 1.27
N ASP A 157 10.22 0.35 0.40
CA ASP A 157 11.32 0.89 -0.38
C ASP A 157 10.79 1.86 -1.44
N PRO A 158 11.25 3.12 -1.52
CA PRO A 158 10.87 4.01 -2.60
C PRO A 158 11.66 3.70 -3.88
N LEU A 159 11.02 3.83 -5.04
CA LEU A 159 11.66 3.81 -6.36
C LEU A 159 11.14 4.99 -7.19
N LEU A 160 12.03 5.86 -7.65
CA LEU A 160 11.63 6.99 -8.51
C LEU A 160 11.59 6.56 -9.98
N CYS A 161 10.39 6.45 -10.54
CA CYS A 161 10.20 6.09 -11.94
C CYS A 161 9.97 7.35 -12.78
N LEU A 162 11.04 7.84 -13.43
CA LEU A 162 10.99 8.99 -14.31
C LEU A 162 10.51 8.55 -15.69
N THR A 163 9.49 9.21 -16.21
CA THR A 163 8.86 8.89 -17.50
C THR A 163 8.99 10.06 -18.46
N LYS A 164 8.80 9.78 -19.76
CA LYS A 164 8.84 10.76 -20.83
C LYS A 164 10.20 11.46 -20.97
N ALA A 165 11.28 10.70 -20.82
CA ALA A 165 12.64 11.18 -21.07
C ALA A 165 12.89 11.57 -22.54
N ASP A 166 11.96 11.24 -23.44
CA ASP A 166 11.90 11.79 -24.79
C ASP A 166 11.49 13.28 -24.85
N LEU A 167 10.94 13.84 -23.77
CA LEU A 167 10.41 15.20 -23.70
C LEU A 167 11.11 16.10 -22.67
N GLY A 168 11.86 15.54 -21.72
CA GLY A 168 12.51 16.29 -20.66
C GLY A 168 13.76 15.59 -20.12
N ASP A 169 14.66 16.37 -19.56
CA ASP A 169 15.95 15.92 -19.01
C ASP A 169 15.79 15.49 -17.52
N PRO A 170 16.20 14.28 -17.13
CA PRO A 170 16.13 13.82 -15.75
C PRO A 170 17.17 14.47 -14.81
N ASP A 171 18.27 15.03 -15.32
CA ASP A 171 19.47 15.32 -14.52
C ASP A 171 19.21 16.22 -13.31
N ALA A 172 18.41 17.29 -13.48
CA ALA A 172 18.10 18.22 -12.40
C ALA A 172 17.33 17.53 -11.26
N LEU A 173 16.33 16.71 -11.61
CA LEU A 173 15.51 16.00 -10.64
C LEU A 173 16.31 14.87 -9.97
N VAL A 174 17.12 14.13 -10.72
CA VAL A 174 18.01 13.11 -10.17
C VAL A 174 19.00 13.73 -9.18
N ALA A 175 19.62 14.85 -9.52
CA ALA A 175 20.54 15.56 -8.63
C ALA A 175 19.85 16.02 -7.32
N GLU A 176 18.59 16.43 -7.38
CA GLU A 176 17.80 16.84 -6.21
C GLU A 176 17.50 15.69 -5.24
N TYR A 177 17.35 14.46 -5.75
CA TYR A 177 17.02 13.27 -4.94
C TYR A 177 18.25 12.38 -4.64
N ALA A 178 19.38 12.59 -5.30
CA ALA A 178 20.60 11.81 -5.11
C ALA A 178 21.10 11.76 -3.63
N PRO A 179 21.08 12.85 -2.84
CA PRO A 179 21.53 12.79 -1.44
C PRO A 179 20.68 11.89 -0.53
N LEU A 180 19.42 11.65 -0.90
CA LEU A 180 18.54 10.74 -0.19
C LEU A 180 18.91 9.28 -0.45
N GLY A 181 19.63 8.98 -1.53
CA GLY A 181 19.96 7.61 -1.93
C GLY A 181 18.78 6.84 -2.50
N VAL A 182 17.73 7.54 -2.95
CA VAL A 182 16.55 6.91 -3.56
C VAL A 182 16.93 6.34 -4.93
N PRO A 183 16.72 5.04 -5.19
CA PRO A 183 16.96 4.48 -6.51
C PRO A 183 15.99 5.11 -7.53
N TYR A 184 16.45 5.30 -8.75
CA TYR A 184 15.64 5.84 -9.83
C TYR A 184 15.83 5.04 -11.11
N ILE A 185 14.83 5.11 -11.97
CA ILE A 185 14.90 4.63 -13.35
C ILE A 185 14.40 5.71 -14.30
N VAL A 186 14.87 5.68 -15.53
CA VAL A 186 14.47 6.62 -16.57
C VAL A 186 13.84 5.85 -17.73
N THR A 187 12.58 6.16 -18.01
CA THR A 187 11.80 5.51 -19.06
C THR A 187 11.35 6.54 -20.10
N ARG A 188 11.25 6.08 -21.34
CA ARG A 188 10.75 6.85 -22.48
C ARG A 188 9.70 6.07 -23.22
N ARG A 189 8.88 6.76 -24.02
CA ARG A 189 7.83 6.08 -24.79
C ARG A 189 8.43 5.05 -25.76
N GLY A 190 7.97 3.80 -25.67
CA GLY A 190 8.46 2.70 -26.50
C GLY A 190 9.91 2.28 -26.21
N GLY A 191 10.49 2.77 -25.12
CA GLY A 191 11.78 2.32 -24.62
C GLY A 191 11.70 0.93 -23.99
N ASP A 192 12.88 0.36 -23.75
CA ASP A 192 13.02 -0.86 -22.98
C ASP A 192 12.62 -0.64 -21.50
N LEU A 193 12.02 -1.65 -20.89
CA LEU A 193 11.57 -1.67 -19.51
C LEU A 193 12.28 -2.75 -18.68
N ASP A 194 13.32 -3.40 -19.20
CA ASP A 194 14.02 -4.49 -18.52
C ASP A 194 14.60 -4.08 -17.15
N GLU A 195 15.18 -2.88 -17.05
CA GLU A 195 15.66 -2.34 -15.77
C GLU A 195 14.51 -2.19 -14.76
N LEU A 196 13.37 -1.62 -15.18
CA LEU A 196 12.18 -1.54 -14.35
C LEU A 196 11.67 -2.92 -13.95
N ARG A 197 11.61 -3.88 -14.89
CA ARG A 197 11.20 -5.26 -14.58
C ARG A 197 12.12 -5.88 -13.53
N GLY A 198 13.44 -5.65 -13.61
CA GLY A 198 14.39 -6.11 -12.61
C GLY A 198 14.14 -5.54 -11.21
N HIS A 199 13.75 -4.25 -11.12
CA HIS A 199 13.39 -3.64 -9.84
C HIS A 199 12.06 -4.15 -9.26
N LEU A 200 11.13 -4.58 -10.12
CA LEU A 200 9.81 -5.08 -9.70
C LEU A 200 9.80 -6.59 -9.43
N ALA A 201 10.79 -7.31 -9.95
CA ALA A 201 10.91 -8.76 -9.85
C ALA A 201 10.89 -9.24 -8.40
N GLY A 202 10.08 -10.27 -8.11
CA GLY A 202 9.89 -10.85 -6.79
C GLY A 202 9.26 -9.94 -5.73
N ARG A 203 8.77 -8.74 -6.10
CA ARG A 203 8.23 -7.74 -5.17
C ARG A 203 6.77 -7.42 -5.44
N THR A 204 6.07 -6.94 -4.40
CA THR A 204 4.77 -6.27 -4.53
C THR A 204 4.98 -4.77 -4.55
N SER A 205 4.82 -4.16 -5.73
CA SER A 205 5.14 -2.75 -5.96
C SER A 205 3.89 -1.93 -6.21
N VAL A 206 3.68 -0.87 -5.42
CA VAL A 206 2.57 0.06 -5.62
C VAL A 206 3.01 1.17 -6.56
N LEU A 207 2.28 1.36 -7.65
CA LEU A 207 2.52 2.46 -8.57
C LEU A 207 1.64 3.66 -8.18
N VAL A 208 2.30 4.78 -7.89
CA VAL A 208 1.67 6.05 -7.52
C VAL A 208 2.17 7.17 -8.41
N GLY A 209 1.32 8.14 -8.69
CA GLY A 209 1.65 9.26 -9.56
C GLY A 209 0.40 10.02 -9.98
N HIS A 210 0.56 11.30 -10.28
CA HIS A 210 -0.56 12.15 -10.71
C HIS A 210 -1.12 11.75 -12.08
N SER A 211 -2.28 12.31 -12.43
CA SER A 211 -2.83 12.12 -13.77
C SER A 211 -1.88 12.66 -14.85
N GLY A 212 -1.74 11.95 -15.96
CA GLY A 212 -0.94 12.40 -17.11
C GLY A 212 0.54 12.01 -17.06
N VAL A 213 1.06 11.53 -15.93
CA VAL A 213 2.48 11.13 -15.78
C VAL A 213 2.84 9.81 -16.49
N GLY A 214 1.92 9.19 -17.22
CA GLY A 214 2.22 7.95 -17.96
C GLY A 214 2.08 6.64 -17.16
N LYS A 215 1.62 6.66 -15.91
CA LYS A 215 1.40 5.46 -15.07
C LYS A 215 0.59 4.35 -15.78
N SER A 216 -0.56 4.66 -16.36
CA SER A 216 -1.39 3.66 -17.05
C SER A 216 -0.71 3.11 -18.31
N THR A 217 0.04 3.95 -19.04
CA THR A 217 0.84 3.51 -20.18
C THR A 217 1.92 2.53 -19.74
N LEU A 218 2.59 2.81 -18.61
CA LEU A 218 3.61 1.96 -18.03
C LEU A 218 3.03 0.62 -17.57
N VAL A 219 1.89 0.64 -16.86
CA VAL A 219 1.17 -0.58 -16.43
C VAL A 219 0.83 -1.46 -17.63
N ASN A 220 0.29 -0.91 -18.71
CA ASN A 220 -0.04 -1.69 -19.91
C ASN A 220 1.20 -2.21 -20.65
N ALA A 221 2.34 -1.54 -20.55
CA ALA A 221 3.59 -2.02 -21.14
C ALA A 221 4.22 -3.14 -20.30
N LEU A 222 4.04 -3.11 -18.98
CA LEU A 222 4.52 -4.14 -18.06
C LEU A 222 3.62 -5.37 -18.00
N VAL A 223 2.30 -5.17 -18.09
CA VAL A 223 1.28 -6.22 -18.06
C VAL A 223 0.37 -6.04 -19.28
N PRO A 224 0.76 -6.53 -20.47
CA PRO A 224 0.00 -6.34 -21.72
C PRO A 224 -1.44 -6.86 -21.64
N ASP A 225 -1.65 -7.97 -20.95
CA ASP A 225 -2.96 -8.62 -20.80
C ASP A 225 -3.88 -7.90 -19.79
N ALA A 226 -3.41 -6.84 -19.12
CA ALA A 226 -4.23 -6.09 -18.15
C ALA A 226 -5.32 -5.21 -18.80
N GLU A 227 -5.27 -5.00 -20.12
CA GLU A 227 -6.21 -4.21 -20.93
C GLU A 227 -6.73 -2.92 -20.26
N ARG A 228 -5.86 -2.16 -19.56
CA ARG A 228 -6.32 -0.94 -18.87
C ARG A 228 -6.67 0.09 -19.92
N ALA A 229 -7.82 0.74 -19.76
CA ALA A 229 -8.20 1.87 -20.60
C ALA A 229 -7.12 2.96 -20.52
N VAL A 230 -6.27 3.05 -21.55
CA VAL A 230 -5.46 4.26 -21.80
C VAL A 230 -6.48 5.31 -22.20
N SER A 231 -6.60 6.37 -21.40
CA SER A 231 -7.58 7.43 -21.58
C SER A 231 -7.59 7.98 -23.02
N HIS A 232 -8.42 7.42 -23.89
CA HIS A 232 -8.94 8.10 -25.07
C HIS A 232 -10.14 8.93 -24.63
N VAL A 233 -10.07 10.23 -24.90
CA VAL A 233 -11.11 11.21 -24.61
C VAL A 233 -12.39 10.78 -25.34
N ASN A 234 -13.43 10.43 -24.60
CA ASN A 234 -14.68 9.94 -25.19
C ASN A 234 -15.47 11.13 -25.76
N ALA A 235 -15.58 11.21 -27.08
CA ALA A 235 -16.02 12.37 -27.86
C ALA A 235 -17.53 12.69 -27.77
N VAL A 236 -18.29 12.07 -26.86
CA VAL A 236 -19.77 12.15 -26.89
C VAL A 236 -20.40 12.86 -25.68
N THR A 237 -19.66 13.17 -24.60
CA THR A 237 -20.30 13.82 -23.41
C THR A 237 -19.51 14.91 -22.71
N GLY A 238 -18.28 15.25 -23.14
CA GLY A 238 -17.53 16.41 -22.64
C GLY A 238 -17.20 16.41 -21.13
N ARG A 239 -17.49 15.34 -20.39
CA ARG A 239 -17.07 15.16 -18.99
C ARG A 239 -16.42 13.79 -18.83
N GLY A 240 -15.10 13.78 -18.69
CA GLY A 240 -14.31 12.57 -18.47
C GLY A 240 -14.61 11.93 -17.13
N ARG A 241 -15.24 10.75 -17.13
CA ARG A 241 -15.42 9.93 -15.94
C ARG A 241 -14.23 8.98 -15.82
N HIS A 242 -13.20 9.39 -15.08
CA HIS A 242 -12.19 8.47 -14.56
C HIS A 242 -12.91 7.37 -13.76
N THR A 243 -13.02 6.14 -14.28
CA THR A 243 -13.85 5.10 -13.63
C THR A 243 -13.09 3.80 -13.40
N SER A 244 -12.08 3.85 -12.56
CA SER A 244 -11.68 2.72 -11.73
C SER A 244 -11.22 3.30 -10.41
N SER A 245 -12.12 3.45 -9.44
CA SER A 245 -11.85 4.14 -8.17
C SER A 245 -11.11 3.29 -7.13
N SER A 246 -10.86 2.02 -7.45
CA SER A 246 -10.27 1.03 -6.55
C SER A 246 -8.91 0.59 -7.08
N ALA A 247 -7.97 0.36 -6.15
CA ALA A 247 -6.72 -0.30 -6.46
C ALA A 247 -6.96 -1.71 -7.02
N ILE A 248 -6.01 -2.21 -7.81
CA ILE A 248 -5.99 -3.59 -8.30
C ILE A 248 -4.55 -4.08 -8.29
N ALA A 249 -4.34 -5.33 -7.88
CA ALA A 249 -3.08 -6.03 -8.04
C ALA A 249 -3.09 -6.80 -9.37
N LEU A 250 -2.04 -6.59 -10.15
CA LEU A 250 -1.79 -7.22 -11.43
C LEU A 250 -0.49 -8.01 -11.29
N GLU A 251 -0.53 -9.27 -11.67
CA GLU A 251 0.67 -10.09 -11.66
C GLU A 251 1.55 -9.74 -12.87
N LEU A 252 2.86 -9.70 -12.65
CA LEU A 252 3.82 -9.52 -13.73
C LEU A 252 3.89 -10.77 -14.61
N PRO A 253 4.14 -10.60 -15.93
CA PRO A 253 4.37 -11.73 -16.82
C PRO A 253 5.46 -12.66 -16.27
N GLY A 254 5.17 -13.97 -16.21
CA GLY A 254 6.06 -14.98 -15.66
C GLY A 254 5.89 -15.24 -14.15
N GLY A 255 4.97 -14.57 -13.46
CA GLY A 255 4.66 -14.80 -12.04
C GLY A 255 5.71 -14.26 -11.08
N ASP A 256 6.60 -13.39 -11.56
CA ASP A 256 7.76 -12.89 -10.80
C ASP A 256 7.49 -11.54 -10.14
N GLY A 257 6.32 -11.36 -9.51
CA GLY A 257 5.99 -10.15 -8.75
C GLY A 257 4.64 -9.53 -9.10
N TRP A 258 4.30 -8.45 -8.40
CA TRP A 258 2.98 -7.83 -8.42
C TRP A 258 3.08 -6.32 -8.58
N ILE A 259 2.23 -5.76 -9.44
CA ILE A 259 1.98 -4.33 -9.55
C ILE A 259 0.62 -4.01 -8.94
N ILE A 260 0.60 -3.16 -7.93
CA ILE A 260 -0.64 -2.59 -7.40
C ILE A 260 -0.83 -1.21 -8.03
N ASP A 261 -1.75 -1.14 -8.98
CA ASP A 261 -2.12 0.12 -9.60
C ASP A 261 -3.19 0.83 -8.74
N THR A 262 -2.91 2.06 -8.33
CA THR A 262 -3.79 2.89 -7.50
C THR A 262 -4.32 4.09 -8.30
N PRO A 263 -5.48 3.98 -8.98
CA PRO A 263 -5.99 5.10 -9.75
C PRO A 263 -6.55 6.19 -8.83
N GLY A 264 -6.21 7.45 -9.12
CA GLY A 264 -6.83 8.60 -8.44
C GLY A 264 -6.33 8.86 -7.02
N VAL A 265 -5.16 8.34 -6.63
CA VAL A 265 -4.48 8.82 -5.41
C VAL A 265 -3.95 10.22 -5.68
N ARG A 266 -4.61 11.23 -5.10
CA ARG A 266 -4.28 12.65 -5.28
C ARG A 266 -3.37 13.17 -4.18
N SER A 267 -3.66 12.79 -2.94
CA SER A 267 -2.89 13.12 -1.74
C SER A 267 -2.71 11.88 -0.87
N PHE A 268 -1.57 11.82 -0.21
CA PHE A 268 -1.29 10.86 0.87
C PHE A 268 -1.57 11.55 2.18
N GLY A 269 -2.26 10.86 3.09
CA GLY A 269 -2.45 11.37 4.45
C GLY A 269 -1.14 11.29 5.18
N LEU A 270 -0.59 12.46 5.51
CA LEU A 270 0.65 12.58 6.26
C LEU A 270 0.42 13.02 7.71
N ALA A 271 -0.84 13.25 8.08
CA ALA A 271 -1.26 13.74 9.40
C ALA A 271 -0.88 12.76 10.53
N HIS A 272 -0.73 11.47 10.22
CA HIS A 272 -0.38 10.43 11.20
C HIS A 272 0.97 9.76 10.93
N VAL A 273 1.83 10.36 10.12
CA VAL A 273 3.19 9.86 9.94
C VAL A 273 3.94 9.99 11.27
N ASP A 274 4.79 9.02 11.59
CA ASP A 274 5.74 9.12 12.70
C ASP A 274 7.09 9.66 12.20
N PRO A 275 7.64 10.76 12.75
CA PRO A 275 8.98 11.23 12.38
C PRO A 275 10.07 10.17 12.55
N GLY A 276 9.96 9.33 13.57
CA GLY A 276 10.92 8.25 13.81
C GLY A 276 10.99 7.29 12.64
N ASN A 277 9.86 6.93 12.01
CA ASN A 277 9.87 6.05 10.83
C ASN A 277 10.63 6.64 9.66
N VAL A 278 10.49 7.96 9.43
CA VAL A 278 11.20 8.66 8.35
C VAL A 278 12.70 8.70 8.64
N ILE A 279 13.09 9.04 9.88
CA ILE A 279 14.51 9.12 10.28
C ILE A 279 15.17 7.74 10.22
N ASN A 280 14.50 6.70 10.66
CA ASN A 280 15.01 5.32 10.65
C ASN A 280 15.30 4.80 9.23
N ALA A 281 14.74 5.42 8.19
CA ALA A 281 15.08 5.10 6.81
C ALA A 281 16.46 5.65 6.37
N PHE A 282 17.07 6.54 7.17
CA PHE A 282 18.40 7.09 6.96
C PHE A 282 19.33 6.49 8.01
N GLU A 283 19.80 5.25 7.80
CA GLU A 283 20.58 4.49 8.79
C GLU A 283 21.75 5.31 9.39
N ASP A 284 22.47 6.05 8.55
CA ASP A 284 23.59 6.92 8.92
C ASP A 284 23.19 8.13 9.78
N LEU A 285 21.95 8.61 9.66
CA LEU A 285 21.42 9.69 10.50
C LEU A 285 20.63 9.16 11.70
N ALA A 286 20.03 7.97 11.60
CA ALA A 286 19.27 7.34 12.67
C ALA A 286 20.14 7.02 13.89
N GLU A 287 21.38 6.57 13.66
CA GLU A 287 22.38 6.37 14.72
C GLU A 287 22.67 7.69 15.46
N GLY A 288 23.00 8.75 14.72
CA GLY A 288 23.24 10.08 15.30
C GLY A 288 22.03 10.63 16.06
N ALA A 289 20.82 10.43 15.52
CA ALA A 289 19.58 10.83 16.17
C ALA A 289 19.38 10.09 17.51
N ALA A 290 19.66 8.79 17.56
CA ALA A 290 19.52 8.01 18.78
C ALA A 290 20.58 8.35 19.85
N GLU A 291 21.81 8.65 19.43
CA GLU A 291 22.94 8.87 20.36
C GLU A 291 23.08 10.32 20.85
N ARG A 292 22.71 11.30 20.01
CA ARG A 292 23.06 12.71 20.23
C ARG A 292 21.86 13.62 20.39
N CYS A 293 20.70 13.28 19.84
CA CYS A 293 19.54 14.16 19.94
C CYS A 293 18.87 14.07 21.32
N PRO A 294 18.34 15.19 21.83
CA PRO A 294 17.48 15.15 23.01
C PRO A 294 16.19 14.36 22.72
N PRO A 295 15.52 13.83 23.76
CA PRO A 295 14.22 13.19 23.59
C PRO A 295 13.21 14.13 22.92
N HIS A 296 12.47 13.62 21.93
CA HIS A 296 11.48 14.39 21.16
C HIS A 296 12.07 15.58 20.38
N CYS A 297 13.33 15.50 19.95
CA CYS A 297 13.93 16.46 19.02
C CYS A 297 13.10 16.56 17.73
N ASP A 298 12.84 17.78 17.26
CA ASP A 298 12.16 18.03 15.97
C ASP A 298 13.14 17.98 14.78
N HIS A 299 14.44 17.87 15.06
CA HIS A 299 15.55 17.88 14.11
C HIS A 299 15.75 19.18 13.33
N PHE A 300 15.04 20.26 13.68
CA PHE A 300 15.16 21.58 13.05
C PHE A 300 15.86 22.62 13.92
N GLN A 301 15.88 22.40 15.24
CA GLN A 301 16.47 23.33 16.20
C GLN A 301 18.00 23.22 16.31
N ASP A 302 18.62 24.28 16.87
CA ASP A 302 20.07 24.40 17.06
C ASP A 302 20.64 23.37 18.05
N ASP A 303 19.82 22.76 18.90
CA ASP A 303 20.21 21.70 19.83
C ASP A 303 20.13 20.30 19.22
N CYS A 304 19.81 20.20 17.93
CA CYS A 304 19.79 18.94 17.20
C CYS A 304 21.21 18.34 17.09
N GLY A 305 21.41 17.18 17.71
CA GLY A 305 22.68 16.45 17.65
C GLY A 305 23.14 16.03 16.25
N LEU A 306 22.26 16.08 15.24
CA LEU A 306 22.60 15.74 13.86
C LEU A 306 23.53 16.75 13.18
N ASP A 307 23.50 18.03 13.57
CA ASP A 307 24.42 19.01 12.98
C ASP A 307 25.87 18.72 13.37
N ALA A 308 26.11 18.35 14.64
CA ALA A 308 27.42 17.91 15.12
C ALA A 308 27.84 16.58 14.47
N TRP A 309 26.92 15.60 14.42
CA TRP A 309 27.14 14.30 13.77
C TRP A 309 27.61 14.44 12.31
N VAL A 310 26.97 15.33 11.55
CA VAL A 310 27.37 15.65 10.17
C VAL A 310 28.71 16.39 10.12
N ALA A 311 28.96 17.34 11.04
CA ALA A 311 30.22 18.07 11.10
C ALA A 311 31.43 17.16 11.41
N GLU A 312 31.21 16.08 12.15
CA GLU A 312 32.18 15.02 12.44
C GLU A 312 32.42 14.07 11.24
N GLY A 313 31.61 14.18 10.18
CA GLY A 313 31.79 13.44 8.93
C GLY A 313 31.04 12.11 8.86
N HIS A 314 30.15 11.82 9.82
CA HIS A 314 29.38 10.57 9.83
C HIS A 314 28.29 10.51 8.74
N ALA A 315 27.79 11.66 8.30
CA ALA A 315 26.85 11.80 7.18
C ALA A 315 27.11 13.11 6.43
N SER A 316 26.62 13.22 5.20
CA SER A 316 26.78 14.46 4.41
C SER A 316 25.76 15.54 4.79
N ARG A 317 26.14 16.81 4.65
CA ARG A 317 25.23 17.94 4.89
C ARG A 317 24.00 17.91 4.00
N ALA A 318 24.18 17.61 2.71
CA ALA A 318 23.08 17.51 1.75
C ALA A 318 22.05 16.43 2.15
N ARG A 319 22.50 15.36 2.80
CA ARG A 319 21.64 14.27 3.27
C ARG A 319 20.80 14.68 4.48
N LEU A 320 21.40 15.38 5.44
CA LEU A 320 20.66 15.98 6.56
C LEU A 320 19.65 17.03 6.10
N ASP A 321 20.05 17.90 5.16
CA ASP A 321 19.15 18.90 4.60
C ASP A 321 17.97 18.24 3.85
N SER A 322 18.22 17.12 3.17
CA SER A 322 17.16 16.35 2.50
C SER A 322 16.22 15.64 3.49
N LEU A 323 16.74 15.08 4.60
CA LEU A 323 15.91 14.56 5.69
C LEU A 323 14.99 15.65 6.25
N ARG A 324 15.56 16.83 6.56
CA ARG A 324 14.81 18.00 7.05
C ARG A 324 13.73 18.42 6.05
N ARG A 325 14.04 18.48 4.75
CA ARG A 325 13.05 18.75 3.68
C ARG A 325 11.87 17.78 3.73
N LEU A 326 12.14 16.47 3.86
CA LEU A 326 11.09 15.46 3.95
C LEU A 326 10.25 15.62 5.22
N LEU A 327 10.89 15.87 6.37
CA LEU A 327 10.18 16.09 7.63
C LEU A 327 9.26 17.31 7.55
N SER A 328 9.70 18.44 6.96
CA SER A 328 8.88 19.63 6.78
C SER A 328 7.70 19.42 5.81
N SER A 329 7.83 18.50 4.84
CA SER A 329 6.75 18.21 3.87
C SER A 329 5.48 17.62 4.49
N ARG A 330 5.57 17.15 5.74
CA ARG A 330 4.47 16.60 6.54
C ARG A 330 3.58 17.66 7.17
N GLU A 331 4.16 18.81 7.52
CA GLU A 331 3.50 19.84 8.34
C GLU A 331 2.64 20.81 7.52
N ALA A 332 2.88 20.90 6.20
CA ALA A 332 2.33 21.92 5.32
C ALA A 332 0.84 21.75 4.91
N GLU A 333 -0.02 21.23 5.81
CA GLU A 333 -1.48 21.17 5.62
C GLU A 333 -2.25 22.20 6.46
N SER A 334 -1.55 23.06 7.19
CA SER A 334 -2.17 24.12 8.01
C SER A 334 -1.94 25.51 7.42
N ASP A 335 -2.47 25.79 6.22
CA ASP A 335 -2.80 27.16 5.78
C ASP A 335 -3.80 27.18 4.62
#